data_AF-A0A447I5B9-F1
#
_entry.id   AF-A0A447I5B9-F1
#
_cell.length_a   1.000
_cell.length_b   1.000
_cell.length_c   1.000
_cell.angle_alpha   90.00
_cell.angle_beta   90.00
_cell.angle_gamma   90.00
#
_symmetry.space_group_name_H-M   'P 1'
#
loop_
_entity.id
_entity.type
_entity.pdbx_description
1 polymer ?
#
loop_
_entity_poly.entity_id
_entity_poly.type
_entity_poly.pdbx_seq_one_letter_code
_entity_poly.pdbx_strand_id
1 'polypeptide(L)'
;MFLVLNTSGLTLIPISIMVYRAQMGAAQPTDVFVPILLATFFSTMAGIIAVSLYQRINLLNWTILLFLGGASLLIAGIIWLFLQLSREQIDLYSTTFANVFLFLVIIGFIVSGMRKRINVYDAFVEGAKEGFSTAVRIIPYLVAILVSIGVFRASGAMDFLIQGIAGVVRSCGIDDQFVGALPTALMKPLSGSGARGLMVDAMSTYGADSFVGRLACIFQGSTDTTFYILAVYFGSVSVTRTRHALSCGLIADFAGILAAIFIGYLFFN
;
A
#
# COMPACT_ATOMS: atom_id res chain seq x y z
N MET A 1 8.24 -2.27 15.37
CA MET A 1 8.54 -2.98 14.10
C MET A 1 7.26 -3.50 13.44
N PHE A 2 6.50 -4.40 14.09
CA PHE A 2 5.26 -4.96 13.52
C PHE A 2 4.30 -3.93 12.90
N LEU A 3 3.92 -2.87 13.64
CA LEU A 3 3.02 -1.84 13.11
C LEU A 3 3.56 -1.16 11.85
N VAL A 4 4.85 -0.82 11.84
CA VAL A 4 5.51 -0.13 10.72
C VAL A 4 5.64 -1.04 9.50
N LEU A 5 5.77 -2.36 9.70
CA LEU A 5 5.74 -3.33 8.61
C LEU A 5 4.34 -3.49 8.00
N ASN A 6 3.29 -3.33 8.83
CA ASN A 6 1.93 -3.29 8.31
C ASN A 6 1.67 -1.99 7.57
N THR A 7 2.20 -0.85 8.03
CA THR A 7 2.04 0.42 7.30
C THR A 7 2.76 0.46 5.97
N SER A 8 3.92 -0.20 5.86
CA SER A 8 4.61 -0.32 4.57
C SER A 8 3.90 -1.26 3.59
N GLY A 9 2.95 -2.08 4.05
CA GLY A 9 1.98 -2.81 3.24
C GLY A 9 2.56 -3.53 2.03
N LEU A 10 3.34 -4.61 2.24
CA LEU A 10 3.96 -5.39 1.16
C LEU A 10 2.91 -5.95 0.18
N THR A 11 2.60 -5.18 -0.88
CA THR A 11 1.67 -5.59 -1.93
C THR A 11 2.35 -6.61 -2.84
N LEU A 12 2.03 -7.88 -2.63
CA LEU A 12 2.54 -8.97 -3.47
C LEU A 12 1.88 -9.00 -4.84
N ILE A 13 0.56 -8.84 -4.92
CA ILE A 13 -0.19 -8.82 -6.18
C ILE A 13 -1.28 -7.72 -6.11
N PRO A 14 -1.13 -6.60 -6.83
CA PRO A 14 -2.05 -5.48 -6.83
C PRO A 14 -3.28 -5.71 -7.74
N ILE A 15 -3.99 -6.83 -7.56
CA ILE A 15 -5.12 -7.24 -8.44
C ILE A 15 -6.16 -6.14 -8.58
N SER A 16 -6.56 -5.50 -7.47
CA SER A 16 -7.58 -4.45 -7.54
C SER A 16 -7.15 -3.29 -8.45
N ILE A 17 -5.86 -2.94 -8.45
CA ILE A 17 -5.32 -1.85 -9.27
C ILE A 17 -5.33 -2.27 -10.75
N MET A 18 -4.91 -3.51 -11.05
CA MET A 18 -4.96 -4.06 -12.40
C MET A 18 -6.40 -4.09 -12.94
N VAL A 19 -7.37 -4.49 -12.12
CA VAL A 19 -8.80 -4.48 -12.50
C VAL A 19 -9.28 -3.06 -12.81
N TYR A 20 -8.97 -2.07 -11.97
CA TYR A 20 -9.34 -0.68 -12.28
C TYR A 20 -8.67 -0.16 -13.54
N ARG A 21 -7.39 -0.47 -13.76
CA ARG A 21 -6.69 -0.10 -15.00
C ARG A 21 -7.36 -0.72 -16.23
N ALA A 22 -7.74 -2.00 -16.16
CA ALA A 22 -8.47 -2.68 -17.23
C ALA A 22 -9.83 -2.03 -17.49
N GLN A 23 -10.59 -1.71 -16.44
CA GLN A 23 -11.88 -1.01 -16.54
C GLN A 23 -11.74 0.40 -17.13
N MET A 24 -10.60 1.05 -16.91
CA MET A 24 -10.27 2.38 -17.44
C MET A 24 -9.62 2.34 -18.83
N GLY A 25 -9.55 1.17 -19.47
CA GLY A 25 -9.07 1.02 -20.84
C GLY A 25 -7.55 1.04 -21.02
N ALA A 26 -6.78 0.73 -19.97
CA ALA A 26 -5.33 0.60 -20.09
C ALA A 26 -4.95 -0.52 -21.09
N ALA A 27 -4.05 -0.22 -22.02
CA ALA A 27 -3.55 -1.19 -23.01
C ALA A 27 -2.81 -2.35 -22.35
N GLN A 28 -2.15 -2.09 -21.21
CA GLN A 28 -1.52 -3.11 -20.39
C GLN A 28 -1.78 -2.86 -18.90
N PRO A 29 -2.84 -3.44 -18.31
CA PRO A 29 -3.17 -3.21 -16.88
C PRO A 29 -2.10 -3.68 -15.89
N THR A 30 -1.22 -4.60 -16.30
CA THR A 30 -0.20 -5.24 -15.47
C THR A 30 1.14 -4.49 -15.45
N ASP A 31 1.32 -3.48 -16.29
CA ASP A 31 2.58 -2.73 -16.42
C ASP A 31 3.05 -2.05 -15.12
N VAL A 32 2.12 -1.66 -14.24
CA VAL A 32 2.40 -1.08 -12.92
C VAL A 32 2.84 -2.10 -11.86
N PHE A 33 2.80 -3.40 -12.16
CA PHE A 33 3.09 -4.48 -11.19
C PHE A 33 4.50 -4.39 -10.60
N VAL A 34 5.52 -4.46 -11.46
CA VAL A 34 6.92 -4.44 -11.04
C VAL A 34 7.26 -3.11 -10.34
N PRO A 35 6.84 -1.95 -10.88
CA PRO A 35 6.98 -0.68 -10.19
C PRO A 35 6.40 -0.64 -8.77
N ILE A 36 5.17 -1.16 -8.58
CA ILE A 36 4.54 -1.26 -7.26
C ILE A 36 5.39 -2.12 -6.32
N LEU A 37 5.77 -3.32 -6.76
CA LEU A 37 6.55 -4.25 -5.93
C LEU A 37 7.88 -3.63 -5.46
N LEU A 38 8.57 -2.93 -6.35
CA LEU A 38 9.81 -2.23 -6.05
C LEU A 38 9.58 -1.05 -5.09
N ALA A 39 8.58 -0.19 -5.35
CA ALA A 39 8.28 0.96 -4.49
C ALA A 39 7.92 0.52 -3.06
N THR A 40 7.12 -0.55 -2.94
CA THR A 40 6.76 -1.12 -1.64
C THR A 40 7.94 -1.76 -0.92
N PHE A 41 8.86 -2.40 -1.65
CA PHE A 41 10.09 -2.93 -1.08
C PHE A 41 10.93 -1.82 -0.45
N PHE A 42 11.13 -0.70 -1.16
CA PHE A 42 11.86 0.46 -0.62
C PHE A 42 11.15 1.09 0.57
N SER A 43 9.82 1.22 0.54
CA SER A 43 9.04 1.68 1.70
C SER A 43 9.24 0.78 2.91
N THR A 44 9.17 -0.55 2.73
CA THR A 44 9.35 -1.53 3.80
C THR A 44 10.77 -1.47 4.37
N MET A 45 11.78 -1.38 3.51
CA MET A 45 13.18 -1.24 3.93
C MET A 45 13.40 0.04 4.73
N ALA A 46 12.86 1.17 4.27
CA ALA A 46 12.91 2.44 4.99
C ALA A 46 12.21 2.36 6.36
N GLY A 47 11.06 1.70 6.44
CA GLY A 47 10.35 1.47 7.70
C GLY A 47 11.16 0.61 8.69
N ILE A 48 11.80 -0.46 8.21
CA ILE A 48 12.69 -1.31 9.03
C ILE A 48 13.89 -0.50 9.53
N ILE A 49 14.54 0.27 8.66
CA ILE A 49 15.68 1.12 9.01
C ILE A 49 15.25 2.16 10.05
N ALA A 50 14.16 2.89 9.81
CA ALA A 50 13.66 3.92 10.72
C ALA A 50 13.38 3.35 12.12
N VAL A 51 12.66 2.23 12.20
CA VAL A 51 12.40 1.57 13.49
C VAL A 51 13.69 1.11 14.16
N SER A 52 14.62 0.54 13.39
CA SER A 52 15.87 0.03 13.93
C SER A 52 16.75 1.14 14.49
N LEU A 53 16.78 2.31 13.84
CA LEU A 53 17.47 3.49 14.36
C LEU A 53 16.83 3.98 15.67
N TYR A 54 15.50 4.11 15.72
CA TYR A 54 14.78 4.55 16.93
C TYR A 54 14.91 3.55 18.09
N GLN A 55 14.92 2.26 17.80
CA GLN A 55 14.99 1.19 18.79
C GLN A 55 16.42 0.71 19.08
N ARG A 56 17.42 1.29 18.40
CA ARG A 56 18.84 0.87 18.44
C ARG A 56 19.01 -0.63 18.18
N ILE A 57 18.23 -1.17 17.24
CA ILE A 57 18.36 -2.56 16.79
C ILE A 57 19.53 -2.62 15.81
N ASN A 58 20.42 -3.60 15.99
CA ASN A 58 21.52 -3.84 15.06
C ASN A 58 20.99 -4.44 13.75
N LEU A 59 20.98 -3.65 12.68
CA LEU A 59 20.55 -4.06 11.33
C LEU A 59 21.42 -5.18 10.73
N LEU A 60 22.68 -5.29 11.16
CA LEU A 60 23.62 -6.33 10.71
C LEU A 60 23.44 -7.65 11.48
N ASN A 61 22.40 -7.77 12.30
CA ASN A 61 22.05 -9.05 12.90
C ASN A 61 21.72 -10.06 11.80
N TRP A 62 22.28 -11.28 11.92
CA TRP A 62 22.03 -12.38 11.01
C TRP A 62 20.55 -12.64 10.74
N THR A 63 19.66 -12.49 11.74
CA THR A 63 18.21 -12.67 11.55
C THR A 63 17.61 -11.61 10.63
N ILE A 64 18.04 -10.35 10.75
CA ILE A 64 17.56 -9.25 9.91
C ILE A 64 18.17 -9.35 8.51
N LEU A 65 19.45 -9.69 8.41
CA LEU A 65 20.13 -9.92 7.13
C LEU A 65 19.53 -11.10 6.37
N LEU A 66 19.19 -12.20 7.03
CA LEU A 66 18.48 -13.33 6.42
C LEU A 66 17.10 -12.93 5.94
N PHE A 67 16.35 -12.17 6.74
CA PHE A 67 15.02 -11.71 6.34
C PHE A 67 15.08 -10.75 5.15
N LEU A 68 15.92 -9.72 5.22
CA LEU A 68 16.10 -8.75 4.14
C LEU A 68 16.66 -9.40 2.88
N GLY A 69 17.73 -10.21 3.03
CA GLY A 69 18.34 -10.94 1.92
C GLY A 69 17.36 -11.95 1.29
N GLY A 70 16.59 -12.67 2.10
CA GLY A 70 15.54 -13.58 1.62
C GLY A 70 14.43 -12.84 0.89
N ALA A 71 13.96 -11.71 1.42
CA ALA A 71 12.95 -10.88 0.76
C ALA A 71 13.47 -10.29 -0.57
N SER A 72 14.72 -9.82 -0.60
CA SER A 72 15.36 -9.33 -1.83
C SER A 72 15.52 -10.41 -2.88
N LEU A 73 15.96 -11.61 -2.50
CA LEU A 73 16.05 -12.76 -3.41
C LEU A 73 14.68 -13.19 -3.94
N LEU A 74 13.66 -13.19 -3.08
CA LEU A 74 12.30 -13.51 -3.48
C LEU A 74 11.76 -12.49 -4.48
N ILE A 75 11.95 -11.19 -4.23
CA ILE A 75 11.53 -10.13 -5.14
C ILE A 75 12.29 -10.22 -6.47
N ALA A 76 13.61 -10.41 -6.42
CA ALA A 76 14.41 -10.60 -7.63
C ALA A 76 13.96 -11.82 -8.43
N GLY A 77 13.63 -12.92 -7.75
CA GLY A 77 13.08 -14.13 -8.37
C GLY A 77 11.71 -13.91 -9.01
N ILE A 78 10.80 -13.19 -8.35
CA ILE A 78 9.50 -12.83 -8.92
C ILE A 78 9.67 -11.95 -10.15
N ILE A 79 10.53 -10.92 -10.08
CA ILE A 79 10.81 -10.05 -11.22
C ILE A 79 11.39 -10.87 -12.38
N TRP A 80 12.40 -11.71 -12.11
CA TRP A 80 13.02 -12.56 -13.13
C TRP A 80 12.02 -13.50 -13.81
N LEU A 81 11.11 -14.12 -13.03
CA LEU A 81 10.06 -14.99 -13.57
C LEU A 81 9.05 -14.20 -14.41
N PHE A 82 8.65 -13.02 -13.97
CA PHE A 82 7.69 -12.17 -14.71
C PHE A 82 8.29 -11.61 -16.00
N LEU A 83 9.60 -11.36 -16.05
CA LEU A 83 10.31 -10.94 -17.27
C LEU A 83 10.29 -12.02 -18.37
N GLN A 84 10.03 -13.29 -18.04
CA GLN A 84 9.99 -14.40 -19.00
C GLN A 84 8.58 -14.72 -19.51
N LEU A 85 7.54 -14.18 -18.88
CA LEU A 85 6.15 -14.51 -19.17
C LEU A 85 5.51 -13.50 -20.13
N SER A 86 4.60 -13.98 -20.96
CA SER A 86 3.76 -13.09 -21.77
C SER A 86 2.74 -12.35 -20.91
N ARG A 87 2.18 -11.26 -21.42
CA ARG A 87 1.23 -10.40 -20.68
C ARG A 87 -0.04 -11.15 -20.26
N GLU A 88 -0.58 -11.98 -21.15
CA GLU A 88 -1.75 -12.81 -20.86
C GLU A 88 -1.43 -13.89 -19.81
N GLN A 89 -0.22 -14.43 -19.84
CA GLN A 89 0.25 -15.39 -18.84
C GLN A 89 0.38 -14.76 -17.46
N ILE A 90 0.90 -13.52 -17.36
CA ILE A 90 1.01 -12.80 -16.08
C ILE A 90 -0.37 -12.63 -15.43
N ASP A 91 -1.37 -12.20 -16.18
CA ASP A 91 -2.72 -11.97 -15.65
C ASP A 91 -3.39 -13.29 -15.23
N LEU A 92 -3.32 -14.30 -16.10
CA LEU A 92 -3.88 -15.62 -15.82
C LEU A 92 -3.21 -16.28 -14.60
N TYR A 93 -1.87 -16.30 -14.54
CA TYR A 93 -1.14 -16.93 -13.44
C TYR A 93 -1.31 -16.17 -12.13
N SER A 94 -1.26 -14.83 -12.14
CA SER A 94 -1.41 -14.02 -10.92
C SER A 94 -2.81 -14.17 -10.32
N THR A 95 -3.85 -14.10 -11.16
CA THR A 95 -5.24 -14.24 -10.72
C THR A 95 -5.53 -15.66 -10.24
N THR A 96 -5.08 -16.68 -10.99
CA THR A 96 -5.25 -18.09 -10.59
C THR A 96 -4.52 -18.39 -9.29
N PHE A 97 -3.26 -17.97 -9.17
CA PHE A 97 -2.46 -18.17 -7.96
C PHE A 97 -3.13 -17.52 -6.74
N ALA A 98 -3.56 -16.27 -6.85
CA ALA A 98 -4.21 -15.58 -5.73
C ALA A 98 -5.51 -16.25 -5.30
N ASN A 99 -6.36 -16.65 -6.26
CA ASN A 99 -7.62 -17.33 -5.96
C ASN A 99 -7.38 -18.70 -5.32
N VAL A 100 -6.47 -19.50 -5.88
CA VAL A 100 -6.10 -20.81 -5.33
C VAL A 100 -5.49 -20.66 -3.94
N PHE A 101 -4.56 -19.71 -3.75
CA PHE A 101 -3.93 -19.44 -2.48
C PHE A 101 -4.96 -19.05 -1.40
N LEU A 102 -5.88 -18.13 -1.72
CA LEU A 102 -6.96 -17.74 -0.82
C LEU A 102 -7.86 -18.93 -0.45
N PHE A 103 -8.21 -19.77 -1.43
CA PHE A 103 -8.96 -21.00 -1.19
C PHE A 103 -8.21 -21.96 -0.27
N LEU A 104 -6.91 -22.16 -0.49
CA LEU A 104 -6.07 -23.02 0.33
C LEU A 104 -5.95 -22.50 1.77
N VAL A 105 -5.88 -21.19 1.98
CA VAL A 105 -5.87 -20.58 3.32
C VAL A 105 -7.19 -20.88 4.04
N ILE A 106 -8.33 -20.70 3.38
CA ILE A 106 -9.65 -20.99 3.96
C ILE A 106 -9.77 -22.48 4.31
N ILE A 107 -9.42 -23.37 3.37
CA ILE A 107 -9.41 -24.82 3.61
C ILE A 107 -8.45 -25.16 4.76
N GLY A 108 -7.29 -24.52 4.82
CA GLY A 108 -6.32 -24.68 5.88
C GLY A 108 -6.88 -24.36 7.26
N PHE A 109 -7.64 -23.27 7.40
CA PHE A 109 -8.32 -22.94 8.66
C PHE A 109 -9.39 -23.98 9.03
N ILE A 110 -10.19 -24.43 8.06
CA ILE A 110 -11.22 -25.46 8.29
C ILE A 110 -10.57 -26.77 8.75
N VAL A 111 -9.54 -27.25 8.03
CA VAL A 111 -8.81 -28.48 8.35
C VAL A 111 -8.12 -28.37 9.72
N SER A 112 -7.52 -27.23 10.02
CA SER A 112 -6.89 -26.98 11.33
C SER A 112 -7.92 -27.02 12.47
N GLY A 113 -9.09 -26.40 12.27
CA GLY A 113 -10.21 -26.46 13.20
C GLY A 113 -10.74 -27.88 13.39
N MET A 114 -10.92 -28.63 12.31
CA MET A 114 -11.32 -30.05 12.36
C MET A 114 -10.32 -30.90 13.14
N ARG A 115 -9.00 -30.75 12.88
CA ARG A 115 -7.93 -31.49 13.59
C ARG A 115 -7.95 -31.22 15.09
N LYS A 116 -8.24 -29.98 15.49
CA LYS A 116 -8.35 -29.58 16.90
C LYS A 116 -9.75 -29.79 17.49
N ARG A 117 -10.68 -30.38 16.72
CA ARG A 117 -12.09 -30.57 17.08
C ARG A 117 -12.79 -29.28 17.54
N ILE A 118 -12.44 -28.17 16.90
CA ILE A 118 -13.08 -26.86 17.09
C ILE A 118 -14.26 -26.77 16.10
N ASN A 119 -15.43 -26.33 16.57
CA ASN A 119 -16.52 -25.98 15.66
C ASN A 119 -16.14 -24.68 14.92
N VAL A 120 -15.71 -24.84 13.67
CA VAL A 120 -15.23 -23.74 12.82
C VAL A 120 -16.33 -22.70 12.58
N TYR A 121 -17.59 -23.15 12.46
CA TYR A 121 -18.72 -22.24 12.25
C TYR A 121 -18.95 -21.36 13.48
N ASP A 122 -19.03 -21.95 14.67
CA ASP A 122 -19.26 -21.20 15.90
C ASP A 122 -18.09 -20.24 16.18
N ALA A 123 -16.84 -20.69 16.00
CA ALA A 123 -15.66 -19.85 16.16
C ALA A 123 -15.64 -18.67 15.17
N PHE A 124 -16.06 -18.90 13.91
CA PHE A 124 -16.21 -17.85 12.92
C PHE A 124 -17.28 -16.83 13.33
N VAL A 125 -18.46 -17.30 13.76
CA VAL A 125 -19.56 -16.42 14.20
C VAL A 125 -19.14 -15.57 15.40
N GLU A 126 -18.44 -16.18 16.37
CA GLU A 126 -17.97 -15.44 17.55
C GLU A 126 -16.90 -14.41 17.19
N GLY A 127 -15.93 -14.79 16.37
CA GLY A 127 -14.93 -13.84 15.84
C GLY A 127 -15.57 -12.70 15.04
N ALA A 128 -16.62 -12.97 14.26
CA ALA A 128 -17.37 -11.95 13.54
C ALA A 128 -18.09 -10.95 14.48
N LYS A 129 -18.66 -11.43 15.59
CA LYS A 129 -19.27 -10.56 16.62
C LYS A 129 -18.24 -9.68 17.33
N GLU A 130 -17.09 -10.24 17.71
CA GLU A 130 -15.98 -9.48 18.30
C GLU A 130 -15.47 -8.40 17.33
N GLY A 131 -15.40 -8.75 16.04
CA GLY A 131 -15.08 -7.83 14.95
C GLY A 131 -16.02 -6.62 14.90
N PHE A 132 -17.33 -6.82 15.14
CA PHE A 132 -18.31 -5.73 15.18
C PHE A 132 -18.06 -4.76 16.34
N SER A 133 -17.78 -5.28 17.54
CA SER A 133 -17.41 -4.45 18.70
C SER A 133 -16.16 -3.62 18.43
N THR A 134 -15.16 -4.24 17.80
CA THR A 134 -13.93 -3.56 17.39
C THR A 134 -14.21 -2.46 16.35
N ALA A 135 -15.05 -2.74 15.34
CA ALA A 135 -15.44 -1.76 14.34
C ALA A 135 -16.12 -0.53 14.98
N VAL A 136 -17.07 -0.72 15.90
CA VAL A 136 -17.75 0.38 16.61
C VAL A 136 -16.77 1.27 17.37
N ARG A 137 -15.74 0.68 18.01
CA ARG A 137 -14.68 1.44 18.69
C ARG A 137 -13.84 2.29 17.73
N ILE A 138 -13.65 1.82 16.50
CA ILE A 138 -12.81 2.45 15.49
C ILE A 138 -13.57 3.55 14.70
N ILE A 139 -14.88 3.41 14.51
CA ILE A 139 -15.73 4.34 13.72
C ILE A 139 -15.46 5.83 14.03
N PRO A 140 -15.41 6.30 15.30
CA PRO A 140 -15.21 7.71 15.59
C PRO A 140 -13.91 8.28 15.02
N TYR A 141 -12.81 7.51 15.10
CA TYR A 141 -11.51 7.89 14.56
C TYR A 141 -11.55 7.99 13.03
N LEU A 142 -12.23 7.04 12.38
CA LEU A 142 -12.38 7.04 10.92
C LEU A 142 -13.24 8.20 10.43
N VAL A 143 -14.35 8.49 11.11
CA VAL A 143 -15.23 9.61 10.76
C VAL A 143 -14.46 10.92 10.86
N ALA A 144 -13.69 11.13 11.94
CA ALA A 144 -12.88 12.33 12.08
C ALA A 144 -11.88 12.50 10.91
N ILE A 145 -11.13 11.44 10.57
CA ILE A 145 -10.17 11.47 9.45
C ILE A 145 -10.88 11.73 8.11
N LEU A 146 -11.97 11.03 7.82
CA LEU A 146 -12.70 11.17 6.56
C LEU A 146 -13.35 12.57 6.41
N VAL A 147 -13.88 13.14 7.49
CA VAL A 147 -14.40 14.51 7.50
C VAL A 147 -13.28 15.52 7.27
N SER A 148 -12.14 15.38 7.97
CA SER A 148 -10.98 16.26 7.77
C SER A 148 -10.47 16.22 6.33
N ILE A 149 -10.39 15.03 5.73
CA ILE A 149 -10.05 14.86 4.31
C ILE A 149 -11.06 15.57 3.40
N GLY A 150 -12.36 15.39 3.67
CA GLY A 150 -13.43 16.03 2.89
C GLY A 150 -13.32 17.54 2.91
N VAL A 151 -13.09 18.13 4.08
CA VAL A 151 -12.85 19.58 4.25
C VAL A 151 -11.55 20.02 3.55
N PHE A 152 -10.47 19.26 3.67
CA PHE A 152 -9.19 19.57 3.03
C PHE A 152 -9.30 19.61 1.50
N ARG A 153 -10.09 18.70 0.91
CA ARG A 153 -10.33 18.66 -0.53
C ARG A 153 -11.33 19.75 -0.97
N ALA A 154 -12.46 19.87 -0.29
CA ALA A 154 -13.52 20.84 -0.66
C ALA A 154 -13.09 22.30 -0.47
N SER A 155 -12.12 22.57 0.41
CA SER A 155 -11.58 23.92 0.61
C SER A 155 -10.60 24.37 -0.49
N GLY A 156 -10.20 23.49 -1.42
CA GLY A 156 -9.17 23.77 -2.42
C GLY A 156 -7.74 23.78 -1.85
N ALA A 157 -7.56 23.42 -0.57
CA ALA A 157 -6.25 23.39 0.08
C ALA A 157 -5.32 22.33 -0.55
N MET A 158 -5.88 21.19 -0.99
CA MET A 158 -5.14 20.20 -1.77
C MET A 158 -4.62 20.81 -3.08
N ASP A 159 -5.47 21.47 -3.86
CA ASP A 159 -5.08 22.06 -5.14
C ASP A 159 -4.00 23.13 -4.96
N PHE A 160 -4.15 23.99 -3.95
CA PHE A 160 -3.15 24.98 -3.59
C PHE A 160 -1.80 24.35 -3.25
N LEU A 161 -1.80 23.28 -2.44
CA LEU A 161 -0.58 22.56 -2.07
C LEU A 161 0.09 21.91 -3.28
N ILE A 162 -0.69 21.26 -4.15
CA ILE A 162 -0.19 20.63 -5.38
C ILE A 162 0.40 21.67 -6.34
N GLN A 163 -0.30 22.79 -6.56
CA GLN A 163 0.19 23.88 -7.41
C GLN A 163 1.46 24.54 -6.83
N GLY A 164 1.52 24.70 -5.51
CA GLY A 164 2.72 25.19 -4.81
C GLY A 164 3.92 24.27 -5.03
N ILE A 165 3.73 22.96 -4.89
CA ILE A 165 4.78 21.96 -5.19
C ILE A 165 5.18 22.05 -6.66
N ALA A 166 4.22 22.09 -7.60
CA ALA A 166 4.51 22.23 -9.03
C ALA A 166 5.35 23.49 -9.33
N GLY A 167 5.03 24.61 -8.68
CA GLY A 167 5.78 25.86 -8.84
C GLY A 167 7.24 25.76 -8.37
N VAL A 168 7.47 25.10 -7.24
CA VAL A 168 8.83 24.86 -6.72
C VAL A 168 9.60 23.88 -7.61
N VAL A 169 8.96 22.79 -8.03
CA VAL A 169 9.59 21.78 -8.90
C VAL A 169 9.99 22.40 -10.24
N ARG A 170 9.10 23.17 -10.86
CA ARG A 170 9.37 23.89 -12.12
C ARG A 170 10.45 24.95 -11.96
N SER A 171 10.50 25.66 -10.83
CA SER A 171 11.56 26.66 -10.60
C SER A 171 12.95 26.03 -10.39
N CYS A 172 13.00 24.78 -9.93
CA CYS A 172 14.21 23.98 -9.88
C CYS A 172 14.61 23.35 -11.23
N GLY A 173 13.80 23.52 -12.29
CA GLY A 173 14.05 22.93 -13.61
C GLY A 173 13.82 21.42 -13.67
N ILE A 174 13.06 20.86 -12.72
CA ILE A 174 12.72 19.44 -12.66
C ILE A 174 11.37 19.22 -13.36
N ASP A 175 11.19 18.07 -14.01
CA ASP A 175 9.89 17.68 -14.58
C ASP A 175 8.83 17.54 -13.48
N ASP A 176 7.68 18.20 -13.66
CA ASP A 176 6.61 18.24 -12.67
C ASP A 176 5.44 17.31 -12.98
N GLN A 177 5.57 16.38 -13.95
CA GLN A 177 4.48 15.45 -14.30
C GLN A 177 4.04 14.62 -13.10
N PHE A 178 4.97 14.25 -12.20
CA PHE A 178 4.64 13.49 -11.00
C PHE A 178 3.68 14.22 -10.05
N VAL A 179 3.63 15.55 -10.12
CA VAL A 179 2.81 16.39 -9.24
C VAL A 179 1.32 16.12 -9.46
N GLY A 180 0.91 15.78 -10.68
CA GLY A 180 -0.48 15.39 -10.99
C GLY A 180 -0.95 14.13 -10.26
N ALA A 181 -0.03 13.25 -9.82
CA ALA A 181 -0.35 12.02 -9.11
C ALA A 181 -0.25 12.14 -7.57
N LEU A 182 0.34 13.24 -7.06
CA LEU A 182 0.55 13.46 -5.63
C LEU A 182 -0.73 13.47 -4.78
N PRO A 183 -1.93 13.89 -5.26
CA PRO A 183 -3.14 13.74 -4.46
C PRO A 183 -3.36 12.30 -3.97
N THR A 184 -3.07 11.31 -4.82
CA THR A 184 -3.17 9.88 -4.45
C THR A 184 -2.14 9.52 -3.38
N ALA A 185 -0.88 9.97 -3.54
CA ALA A 185 0.21 9.74 -2.60
C ALA A 185 -0.10 10.30 -1.20
N LEU A 186 -0.58 11.54 -1.13
CA LEU A 186 -0.90 12.22 0.12
C LEU A 186 -2.12 11.60 0.82
N MET A 187 -3.07 11.11 0.02
CA MET A 187 -4.25 10.45 0.56
C MET A 187 -3.95 9.06 1.11
N LYS A 188 -2.96 8.37 0.56
CA LYS A 188 -2.71 6.95 0.84
C LYS A 188 -2.47 6.63 2.33
N PRO A 189 -1.64 7.38 3.09
CA PRO A 189 -1.47 7.16 4.53
C PRO A 189 -2.77 7.39 5.33
N LEU A 190 -3.65 8.26 4.85
CA LEU A 190 -4.86 8.71 5.53
C LEU A 190 -6.07 7.80 5.24
N SER A 191 -6.26 7.44 3.97
CA SER A 191 -7.41 6.67 3.49
C SER A 191 -7.11 5.91 2.19
N GLY A 192 -7.18 4.60 2.26
CA GLY A 192 -6.88 3.72 1.12
C GLY A 192 -8.00 3.71 0.09
N SER A 193 -9.25 3.86 0.53
CA SER A 193 -10.41 4.02 -0.35
C SER A 193 -10.47 5.42 -0.96
N GLY A 194 -10.11 6.46 -0.18
CA GLY A 194 -9.97 7.83 -0.70
C GLY A 194 -8.88 7.94 -1.76
N ALA A 195 -7.71 7.36 -1.49
CA ALA A 195 -6.59 7.33 -2.42
C ALA A 195 -6.96 6.56 -3.70
N ARG A 196 -7.69 5.44 -3.58
CA ARG A 196 -8.20 4.70 -4.73
C ARG A 196 -9.17 5.54 -5.57
N GLY A 197 -10.03 6.32 -4.94
CA GLY A 197 -10.90 7.27 -5.64
C GLY A 197 -10.10 8.29 -6.46
N LEU A 198 -9.05 8.87 -5.86
CA LEU A 198 -8.15 9.81 -6.54
C LEU A 198 -7.31 9.15 -7.64
N MET A 199 -6.93 7.87 -7.48
CA MET A 199 -6.26 7.08 -8.52
C MET A 199 -7.16 6.92 -9.75
N VAL A 200 -8.43 6.56 -9.55
CA VAL A 200 -9.41 6.42 -10.63
C VAL A 200 -9.70 7.79 -11.27
N ASP A 201 -9.80 8.86 -10.48
CA ASP A 201 -9.95 10.23 -10.96
C ASP A 201 -8.76 10.68 -11.83
N ALA A 202 -7.53 10.36 -11.41
CA ALA A 202 -6.32 10.64 -12.18
C ALA A 202 -6.30 9.87 -13.52
N MET A 203 -6.66 8.59 -13.51
CA MET A 203 -6.79 7.82 -14.76
C MET A 203 -7.92 8.32 -15.66
N SER A 204 -9.02 8.82 -15.08
CA SER A 204 -10.13 9.42 -15.83
C SER A 204 -9.74 10.75 -16.47
N THR A 205 -8.94 11.55 -15.76
CA THR A 205 -8.55 12.91 -16.18
C THR A 205 -7.40 12.89 -17.18
N TYR A 206 -6.35 12.10 -16.92
CA TYR A 206 -5.13 12.08 -17.71
C TYR A 206 -5.03 10.88 -18.66
N GLY A 207 -5.89 9.87 -18.49
CA GLY A 207 -5.83 8.59 -19.18
C GLY A 207 -5.09 7.51 -18.38
N ALA A 208 -5.56 6.26 -18.48
CA ALA A 208 -5.01 5.14 -17.70
C ALA A 208 -3.53 4.84 -18.01
N ASP A 209 -3.11 5.06 -19.27
CA ASP A 209 -1.75 4.87 -19.74
C ASP A 209 -0.90 6.16 -19.73
N SER A 210 -1.39 7.24 -19.14
CA SER A 210 -0.56 8.41 -18.88
C SER A 210 0.44 8.14 -17.77
N PHE A 211 1.55 8.90 -17.76
CA PHE A 211 2.51 8.87 -16.65
C PHE A 211 1.82 9.11 -15.30
N VAL A 212 0.94 10.12 -15.24
CA VAL A 212 0.15 10.46 -14.04
C VAL A 212 -0.74 9.31 -13.61
N GLY A 213 -1.47 8.69 -14.55
CA GLY A 213 -2.36 7.56 -14.27
C GLY A 213 -1.61 6.33 -13.75
N ARG A 214 -0.46 6.00 -14.35
CA ARG A 214 0.42 4.92 -13.89
C ARG A 214 1.02 5.23 -12.52
N LEU A 215 1.55 6.43 -12.32
CA LEU A 215 2.15 6.81 -11.04
C LEU A 215 1.14 6.84 -9.90
N ALA A 216 -0.10 7.28 -10.15
CA ALA A 216 -1.19 7.18 -9.17
C ALA A 216 -1.48 5.73 -8.78
N CYS A 217 -1.42 4.79 -9.75
CA CYS A 217 -1.53 3.37 -9.47
C CYS A 217 -0.36 2.86 -8.62
N ILE A 218 0.88 3.31 -8.89
CA ILE A 218 2.04 2.97 -8.07
C ILE A 218 1.84 3.45 -6.63
N PHE A 219 1.46 4.71 -6.42
CA PHE A 219 1.20 5.25 -5.07
C PHE A 219 0.11 4.46 -4.34
N GLN A 220 -0.98 4.11 -5.03
CA GLN A 220 -2.07 3.34 -4.42
C GLN A 220 -1.60 1.95 -3.93
N GLY A 221 -0.66 1.33 -4.62
CA GLY A 221 -0.11 0.01 -4.30
C GLY A 221 1.12 0.03 -3.39
N SER A 222 1.78 1.18 -3.22
CA SER A 222 3.12 1.25 -2.62
C SER A 222 3.16 1.06 -1.12
N THR A 223 2.15 1.51 -0.39
CA THR A 223 2.07 1.38 1.08
C THR A 223 0.68 0.98 1.53
N ASP A 224 0.44 0.96 2.83
CA ASP A 224 -0.87 0.78 3.44
C ASP A 224 -1.32 2.04 4.17
N THR A 225 -2.51 2.01 4.77
CA THR A 225 -3.12 3.18 5.43
C THR A 225 -2.57 3.38 6.84
N THR A 226 -1.45 4.10 6.97
CA THR A 226 -0.76 4.35 8.25
C THR A 226 -1.70 4.78 9.38
N PHE A 227 -2.53 5.81 9.18
CA PHE A 227 -3.40 6.29 10.25
C PHE A 227 -4.51 5.30 10.61
N TYR A 228 -5.04 4.59 9.61
CA TYR A 228 -6.05 3.55 9.82
C TYR A 228 -5.47 2.38 10.61
N ILE A 229 -4.29 1.89 10.21
CA ILE A 229 -3.58 0.81 10.91
C ILE A 229 -3.34 1.24 12.36
N LEU A 230 -2.81 2.43 12.61
CA LEU A 230 -2.58 2.89 13.97
C LEU A 230 -3.89 2.99 14.77
N ALA A 231 -4.97 3.49 14.17
CA ALA A 231 -6.28 3.57 14.82
C ALA A 231 -6.87 2.19 15.15
N VAL A 232 -6.79 1.22 14.23
CA VAL A 232 -7.30 -0.14 14.45
C VAL A 232 -6.48 -0.88 15.49
N TYR A 233 -5.15 -0.86 15.34
CA TYR A 233 -4.26 -1.61 16.20
C TYR A 233 -4.13 -0.98 17.60
N PHE A 234 -4.13 0.35 17.74
CA PHE A 234 -4.10 0.96 19.07
C PHE A 234 -5.49 1.10 19.68
N GLY A 235 -6.53 1.32 18.87
CA GLY A 235 -7.91 1.42 19.33
C GLY A 235 -8.47 0.09 19.85
N SER A 236 -8.07 -1.05 19.29
CA SER A 236 -8.51 -2.37 19.78
C SER A 236 -7.98 -2.70 21.18
N VAL A 237 -6.80 -2.19 21.54
CA VAL A 237 -6.15 -2.41 22.85
C VAL A 237 -6.10 -1.16 23.73
N SER A 238 -6.86 -0.11 23.40
CA SER A 238 -6.96 1.15 24.16
C SER A 238 -5.62 1.84 24.46
N VAL A 239 -4.64 1.73 23.56
CA VAL A 239 -3.33 2.37 23.72
C VAL A 239 -3.39 3.82 23.25
N THR A 240 -3.07 4.76 24.14
CA THR A 240 -3.08 6.21 23.83
C THR A 240 -1.72 6.76 23.38
N ARG A 241 -0.63 6.04 23.67
CA ARG A 241 0.74 6.49 23.34
C ARG A 241 1.33 5.65 22.20
N THR A 242 1.35 6.23 21.00
CA THR A 242 1.85 5.59 19.78
C THR A 242 3.39 5.58 19.67
N ARG A 243 4.09 6.25 20.60
CA ARG A 243 5.55 6.38 20.69
C ARG A 243 6.18 6.81 19.36
N HIS A 244 6.90 5.93 18.67
CA HIS A 244 7.56 6.22 17.40
C HIS A 244 6.88 5.53 16.21
N ALA A 245 5.75 4.83 16.43
CA ALA A 245 5.08 4.05 15.39
C ALA A 245 4.53 4.95 14.27
N LEU A 246 3.91 6.08 14.63
CA LEU A 246 3.45 7.07 13.66
C LEU A 246 4.60 7.68 12.86
N SER A 247 5.64 8.17 13.54
CA SER A 247 6.79 8.79 12.86
C SER A 247 7.51 7.81 11.92
N CYS A 248 7.74 6.57 12.36
CA CYS A 248 8.37 5.55 11.52
C CYS A 248 7.47 5.13 10.35
N GLY A 249 6.15 5.04 10.56
CA GLY A 249 5.18 4.76 9.49
C GLY A 249 5.18 5.86 8.43
N LEU A 250 5.14 7.13 8.84
CA LEU A 250 5.21 8.26 7.91
C LEU A 250 6.55 8.38 7.17
N ILE A 251 7.67 7.98 7.80
CA ILE A 251 8.96 7.86 7.11
C ILE A 251 8.90 6.76 6.03
N ALA A 252 8.29 5.62 6.33
CA ALA A 252 8.09 4.55 5.36
C ALA A 252 7.19 5.00 4.20
N ASP A 253 6.10 5.73 4.50
CA ASP A 253 5.22 6.31 3.48
C ASP A 253 5.97 7.29 2.59
N PHE A 254 6.70 8.23 3.19
CA PHE A 254 7.47 9.23 2.44
C PHE A 254 8.54 8.58 1.55
N ALA A 255 9.28 7.59 2.08
CA ALA A 255 10.23 6.82 1.28
C ALA A 255 9.55 6.04 0.15
N GLY A 256 8.36 5.49 0.39
CA GLY A 256 7.53 4.84 -0.62
C GLY A 256 7.11 5.80 -1.72
N ILE A 257 6.72 7.04 -1.37
CA ILE A 257 6.37 8.09 -2.34
C ILE A 257 7.60 8.45 -3.20
N LEU A 258 8.76 8.68 -2.59
CA LEU A 258 9.99 8.99 -3.35
C LEU A 258 10.40 7.84 -4.27
N ALA A 259 10.34 6.60 -3.76
CA ALA A 259 10.64 5.41 -4.56
C ALA A 259 9.66 5.27 -5.73
N ALA A 260 8.35 5.46 -5.50
CA ALA A 260 7.34 5.41 -6.53
C ALA A 260 7.55 6.48 -7.63
N ILE A 261 7.92 7.71 -7.25
CA ILE A 261 8.26 8.77 -8.22
C ILE A 261 9.47 8.35 -9.06
N PHE A 262 10.57 7.96 -8.41
CA PHE A 262 11.80 7.57 -9.09
C PHE A 262 11.59 6.38 -10.04
N ILE A 263 10.92 5.32 -9.55
CA ILE A 263 10.63 4.12 -10.34
C ILE A 263 9.62 4.43 -11.45
N GLY A 264 8.66 5.31 -11.18
CA GLY A 264 7.70 5.80 -12.18
C GLY A 264 8.43 6.44 -13.37
N TYR A 265 9.36 7.36 -13.11
CA TYR A 265 10.21 7.94 -14.16
C TYR A 265 11.04 6.87 -14.86
N LEU A 266 11.70 5.99 -14.11
CA LEU A 266 12.54 4.93 -14.69
C LEU A 266 11.81 3.99 -15.66
N PHE A 267 10.54 3.70 -15.43
CA PHE A 267 9.77 2.73 -16.23
C PHE A 267 8.90 3.38 -17.32
N PHE A 268 8.49 4.64 -17.14
CA PHE A 268 7.43 5.24 -17.94
C PHE A 268 7.78 6.60 -18.54
N ASN A 269 9.04 7.05 -18.42
CA ASN A 269 9.54 8.29 -19.03
C ASN A 269 10.95 8.06 -19.59
#